data_AF-A0A655DIE1-F1
#
_entry.id   AF-A0A655DIE1-F1
#
_cell.length_a   1.000
_cell.length_b   1.000
_cell.length_c   1.000
_cell.angle_alpha   90.00
_cell.angle_beta   90.00
_cell.angle_gamma   90.00
#
_symmetry.space_group_name_H-M   'P 1'
#
loop_
_entity.id
_entity.type
_entity.pdbx_description
1 polymer ?
#
loop_
_entity_poly.entity_id
_entity_poly.type
_entity_poly.pdbx_seq_one_letter_code
_entity_poly.pdbx_strand_id
1 'polypeptide(L)' 'MWRVRAYGDFLSYCLVAEGAVDIAAEPQVSVWDLAALDIVVREAGGRLTSLDGVAGPHGGSAVATNGLLHDEVLTRLNAG' A
#
# COMPACT_ATOMS: atom_id res chain seq x y z
N MET A 1 -0.03 -12.56 -19.87
CA MET A 1 0.39 -11.59 -18.84
C MET A 1 -0.50 -10.36 -18.96
N TRP A 2 -1.26 -10.01 -17.92
CA TRP A 2 -2.29 -8.94 -17.95
C TRP A 2 -1.78 -7.59 -17.42
N ARG A 3 -0.47 -7.43 -17.16
CA ARG A 3 0.12 -6.16 -16.76
C ARG A 3 0.28 -5.23 -17.97
N VAL A 4 -0.82 -4.58 -18.34
CA VAL A 4 -0.86 -3.46 -19.29
C VAL A 4 -0.72 -2.19 -18.47
N ARG A 5 0.40 -1.47 -18.61
CA ARG A 5 0.68 -0.11 -18.07
C ARG A 5 -0.12 0.29 -16.82
N ALA A 6 0.49 0.15 -15.64
CA ALA A 6 -0.02 0.71 -14.40
C ALA A 6 0.70 2.01 -14.04
N TYR A 7 0.19 2.74 -13.05
CA TYR A 7 0.71 4.02 -12.56
C TYR A 7 2.10 3.94 -11.89
N GLY A 8 2.74 2.77 -11.87
CA GLY A 8 3.96 2.52 -11.12
C GLY A 8 3.68 2.35 -9.63
N ASP A 9 4.73 1.97 -8.91
CA ASP A 9 4.77 1.73 -7.47
C ASP A 9 4.80 3.01 -6.63
N PHE A 10 4.88 4.20 -7.26
CA PHE A 10 4.88 5.49 -6.55
C PHE A 10 3.52 6.19 -6.55
N LEU A 11 2.96 6.44 -7.74
CA LEU A 11 1.80 7.31 -7.90
C LEU A 11 0.54 6.76 -7.22
N SER A 12 0.34 5.43 -7.20
CA SER A 12 -0.80 4.80 -6.54
C SER A 12 -0.87 5.13 -5.03
N TYR A 13 0.28 5.17 -4.36
CA TYR A 13 0.37 5.52 -2.94
C TYR A 13 0.17 7.02 -2.71
N CYS A 14 0.63 7.88 -3.62
CA CYS A 14 0.30 9.31 -3.59
C CYS A 14 -1.20 9.53 -3.73
N LEU A 15 -1.88 8.81 -4.61
CA LEU A 15 -3.33 8.89 -4.76
C LEU A 15 -4.07 8.43 -3.49
N VAL A 16 -3.52 7.47 -2.74
CA VAL A 16 -4.04 7.10 -1.40
C VAL A 16 -3.88 8.26 -0.43
N ALA A 17 -2.68 8.85 -0.36
CA ALA A 17 -2.40 9.97 0.54
C ALA A 17 -3.24 11.22 0.22
N GLU A 18 -3.57 11.45 -1.05
CA GLU A 18 -4.47 12.53 -1.48
C GLU A 18 -5.95 12.23 -1.24
N GLY A 19 -6.30 10.98 -0.89
CA GLY A 19 -7.69 10.53 -0.75
C GLY A 19 -8.42 10.36 -2.09
N ALA A 20 -7.69 10.29 -3.20
CA ALA A 20 -8.25 10.06 -4.53
C ALA A 20 -8.58 8.58 -4.78
N VAL A 21 -7.86 7.67 -4.12
CA VAL A 21 -8.16 6.23 -4.09
C VAL A 21 -8.05 5.70 -2.66
N ASP A 22 -8.77 4.63 -2.34
CA ASP A 22 -8.79 4.11 -0.98
C ASP A 22 -7.69 3.08 -0.68
N ILE A 23 -7.15 2.42 -1.71
CA ILE A 23 -6.30 1.23 -1.58
C ILE A 23 -5.23 1.20 -2.68
N ALA A 24 -3.99 0.91 -2.28
CA ALA A 24 -2.90 0.49 -3.16
C ALA A 24 -2.21 -0.74 -2.54
N ALA A 25 -1.89 -1.76 -3.33
CA ALA A 25 -1.24 -2.97 -2.83
C ALA A 25 -0.26 -3.55 -3.85
N GLU A 26 0.91 -3.97 -3.39
CA GLU A 26 1.93 -4.62 -4.18
C GLU A 26 2.43 -5.91 -3.47
N PRO A 27 2.37 -7.08 -4.13
CA PRO A 27 2.75 -8.35 -3.52
C PRO A 27 4.27 -8.51 -3.38
N GLN A 28 5.06 -7.76 -4.16
CA GLN A 28 6.52 -7.81 -4.16
C GLN A 28 7.07 -6.41 -4.46
N VAL A 29 7.82 -5.84 -3.53
CA VAL A 29 8.36 -4.48 -3.63
C VAL A 29 9.58 -4.33 -2.71
N SER A 30 10.51 -3.45 -3.07
CA SER A 30 11.73 -3.24 -2.28
C SER A 30 11.58 -2.07 -1.31
N VAL A 31 12.36 -2.10 -0.23
CA VAL A 31 12.30 -1.06 0.82
C VAL A 31 12.58 0.35 0.28
N TRP A 32 13.43 0.49 -0.73
CA TRP A 32 13.77 1.80 -1.30
C TRP A 32 12.62 2.42 -2.10
N ASP A 33 11.67 1.60 -2.58
CA ASP A 33 10.46 2.10 -3.25
C ASP A 33 9.44 2.60 -2.21
N LEU A 34 9.39 1.97 -1.02
CA LEU A 34 8.39 2.24 0.02
C LEU A 34 8.82 3.21 1.12
N ALA A 35 10.12 3.37 1.38
CA ALA A 35 10.59 4.11 2.56
C ALA A 35 10.05 5.55 2.63
N ALA A 36 9.98 6.24 1.49
CA ALA A 36 9.40 7.56 1.41
C ALA A 36 7.86 7.53 1.51
N LEU A 37 7.23 6.55 0.85
CA LEU A 37 5.79 6.39 0.80
C LEU A 37 5.18 6.05 2.17
N ASP A 38 5.90 5.30 3.00
CA ASP A 38 5.50 5.00 4.38
C ASP A 38 5.29 6.28 5.19
N ILE A 39 6.20 7.25 5.07
CA ILE A 39 6.03 8.56 5.72
C ILE A 39 4.85 9.30 5.11
N VAL A 40 4.79 9.42 3.78
CA VAL A 40 3.74 10.18 3.08
C VAL A 40 2.35 9.67 3.44
N VAL A 41 2.12 8.36 3.36
CA VAL A 41 0.82 7.74 3.64
C VAL A 41 0.43 7.91 5.10
N ARG A 42 1.36 7.67 6.05
CA ARG A 42 1.06 7.79 7.48
C ARG A 42 0.78 9.24 7.90
N GLU A 43 1.55 10.21 7.40
CA GLU A 43 1.33 11.63 7.72
C GLU A 43 0.05 12.16 7.08
N ALA A 44 -0.42 11.56 5.97
CA ALA A 44 -1.75 11.82 5.41
C ALA A 44 -2.90 11.16 6.20
N GLY A 45 -2.60 10.42 7.27
CA GLY A 45 -3.59 9.70 8.09
C GLY A 45 -3.96 8.30 7.59
N GLY A 46 -3.28 7.82 6.53
CA GLY A 46 -3.43 6.47 6.02
C GLY A 46 -2.64 5.43 6.83
N ARG A 47 -2.71 4.16 6.40
CA ARG A 47 -1.95 3.04 6.97
C ARG A 47 -1.17 2.33 5.89
N LEU A 48 0.08 1.95 6.19
CA LEU A 48 0.94 1.13 5.33
C LEU A 48 1.48 -0.07 6.11
N THR A 49 1.22 -1.28 5.61
CA THR A 49 1.71 -2.55 6.17
C THR A 49 2.15 -3.50 5.08
N SER A 50 2.80 -4.60 5.44
CA SER A 50 2.89 -5.79 4.59
C SER A 50 1.54 -6.50 4.47
N LEU A 51 1.45 -7.50 3.58
CA LEU A 51 0.28 -8.40 3.48
C LEU A 51 0.01 -9.16 4.80
N ASP A 52 1.05 -9.41 5.61
CA ASP A 52 0.94 -10.03 6.94
C ASP A 52 0.49 -9.04 8.04
N GLY A 53 0.21 -7.78 7.67
CA GLY A 53 -0.20 -6.74 8.60
C GLY A 53 0.94 -6.12 9.41
N VAL A 54 2.21 -6.41 9.08
CA VAL A 54 3.37 -5.80 9.76
C VAL A 54 3.55 -4.38 9.25
N ALA A 55 3.55 -3.40 10.17
CA ALA A 55 3.68 -2.00 9.81
C ALA A 55 5.03 -1.64 9.17
N GLY A 56 5.00 -0.69 8.25
CA GLY A 56 6.19 -0.10 7.64
C GLY A 56 6.70 -0.83 6.40
N PRO A 57 7.81 -0.35 5.81
CA PRO A 57 8.23 -0.70 4.44
C PRO A 57 9.06 -1.99 4.33
N HIS A 58 9.24 -2.72 5.43
CA HIS A 58 10.25 -3.80 5.51
C HIS A 58 9.72 -5.20 5.16
N GLY A 59 8.42 -5.36 4.90
CA GLY A 59 7.78 -6.67 4.74
C GLY A 59 7.89 -7.30 3.35
N GLY A 60 8.59 -6.68 2.40
CA GLY A 60 8.73 -7.18 1.01
C GLY A 60 7.44 -7.18 0.18
N SER A 61 6.32 -6.84 0.80
CA SER A 61 5.00 -6.55 0.22
C SER A 61 4.47 -5.27 0.87
N ALA A 62 3.49 -4.65 0.24
CA ALA A 62 2.85 -3.46 0.78
C ALA A 62 1.36 -3.43 0.51
N VAL A 63 0.62 -2.91 1.49
CA VAL A 63 -0.78 -2.54 1.42
C VAL A 63 -0.88 -1.17 2.07
N ALA A 64 -1.24 -0.16 1.28
CA ALA A 64 -1.56 1.17 1.74
C ALA A 64 -3.06 1.44 1.61
N THR A 65 -3.67 2.03 2.63
CA THR A 65 -5.09 2.41 2.59
C THR A 65 -5.34 3.75 3.27
N ASN A 66 -6.54 4.29 3.07
CA ASN A 66 -7.09 5.44 3.81
C ASN A 66 -7.24 5.22 5.34
N GLY A 67 -6.75 4.10 5.87
CA GLY A 67 -6.84 3.71 7.29
C GLY A 67 -8.15 3.00 7.65
N LEU A 68 -9.29 3.50 7.17
CA LEU A 68 -10.62 2.97 7.51
C LEU A 68 -10.87 1.55 6.96
N LEU A 69 -10.35 1.26 5.77
CA LEU A 69 -10.57 -0.02 5.10
C LEU A 69 -9.45 -1.04 5.34
N HIS A 70 -8.42 -0.68 6.12
CA HIS A 70 -7.17 -1.43 6.14
C HIS A 70 -7.33 -2.91 6.53
N ASP A 71 -8.03 -3.19 7.63
CA ASP A 71 -8.15 -4.56 8.16
C ASP A 71 -9.05 -5.44 7.28
N GLU A 72 -10.10 -4.86 6.68
CA GLU A 72 -10.95 -5.54 5.69
C GLU A 72 -10.17 -5.90 4.43
N VAL A 73 -9.30 -4.98 3.96
CA VAL A 73 -8.46 -5.22 2.78
C VAL A 73 -7.46 -6.34 3.04
N LEU A 74 -6.76 -6.32 4.19
CA LEU A 74 -5.86 -7.42 4.56
C LEU A 74 -6.59 -8.76 4.65
N THR A 75 -7.80 -8.77 5.21
CA THR A 75 -8.63 -9.98 5.30
C THR A 75 -8.97 -10.52 3.91
N ARG A 76 -9.42 -9.66 2.98
CA ARG A 76 -9.79 -10.06 1.62
C ARG A 76 -8.61 -10.49 0.76
N LEU A 77 -7.44 -9.87 0.94
CA LEU A 77 -6.24 -10.23 0.18
C LEU A 77 -5.60 -11.53 0.68
N ASN A 78 -5.78 -11.87 1.96
CA ASN A 78 -5.29 -13.12 2.55
C ASN A 78 -6.32 -14.26 2.52
N ALA A 79 -7.57 -13.98 2.12
CA ALA A 79 -8.59 -14.99 1.91
C ALA A 79 -8.31 -15.79 0.63
N GLY A 80 -7.41 -16.77 0.74
CA GLY A 80 -7.18 -17.83 -0.23
C GLY A 80 -8.13 -19.01 -0.03
#